data_AF-A0A8C7ZR92-F1
#
_entry.id   AF-A0A8C7ZR92-F1
#
_cell.length_a   1.000
_cell.length_b   1.000
_cell.length_c   1.000
_cell.angle_alpha   90.00
_cell.angle_beta   90.00
_cell.angle_gamma   90.00
#
_symmetry.space_group_name_H-M   'P 1'
#
loop_
_entity.id
_entity.type
_entity.pdbx_description
1 polymer ?
#
loop_
_entity_poly.entity_id
_entity_poly.type
_entity_poly.pdbx_seq_one_letter_code
_entity_poly.pdbx_strand_id
1 'polypeptide(L)'
;MASALDALWEDRDVRFDITAQQMKTRPGEVLIDCLDSIEDTKGNNGDRGRLLVTNLRIIWHSLALPRVNLSVGYNSIINITTRTANSKLRGQTEALYILTKSNNTRFEFIFTNLVPGSPRLFTSVIAVHRAYETSKMYRDLKLRAALIQNKQLRLLPREQVYDKINGVWNLSSDQGNLGTFFITNVRIVWHANMNESFNVSIPYLQIWSIRIRDSKFGLALVIESSRQSGGYVLGFKIDPVDKLQDALKEINSLHKVYSANPIFGVDYEMEEKPQPLEELTVDQPPDDVEIEPDEQTDAFTAYFADGVKQQDREPVFSEELGLAIEKLKDGFTLQGLWEVIG
;
A
#
# COMPACT_ATOMS: atom_id res chain seq x y z
N MET A 1 7.66 20.95 -8.04
CA MET A 1 6.57 20.57 -7.12
C MET A 1 6.56 19.06 -7.05
N ALA A 2 6.57 18.47 -5.85
CA ALA A 2 6.46 17.02 -5.68
C ALA A 2 5.10 16.51 -6.22
N SER A 3 5.00 15.30 -6.79
CA SER A 3 3.69 14.70 -7.07
C SER A 3 2.96 14.45 -5.75
N ALA A 4 1.63 14.36 -5.80
CA ALA A 4 0.84 14.04 -4.60
C ALA A 4 1.28 12.72 -3.95
N LEU A 5 1.76 11.76 -4.76
CA LEU A 5 2.32 10.51 -4.27
C LEU A 5 3.72 10.66 -3.68
N ASP A 6 4.62 11.46 -4.26
CA ASP A 6 5.98 11.61 -3.72
C ASP A 6 5.97 12.22 -2.30
N ALA A 7 4.86 12.84 -1.90
CA ALA A 7 4.59 13.31 -0.54
C ALA A 7 3.72 12.36 0.31
N LEU A 8 3.13 11.30 -0.28
CA LEU A 8 2.32 10.29 0.39
C LEU A 8 3.22 9.19 0.95
N TRP A 9 3.33 9.18 2.27
CA TRP A 9 4.05 8.14 3.00
C TRP A 9 3.13 7.30 3.87
N GLU A 10 1.94 7.83 4.21
CA GLU A 10 1.06 7.27 5.22
C GLU A 10 0.65 5.83 4.92
N ASP A 11 0.43 5.45 3.66
CA ASP A 11 0.08 4.08 3.27
C ASP A 11 1.29 3.20 2.92
N ARG A 12 2.50 3.76 2.84
CA ARG A 12 3.70 3.09 2.30
C ARG A 12 4.75 2.78 3.35
N ASP A 13 4.88 3.64 4.34
CA ASP A 13 5.94 3.53 5.34
C ASP A 13 5.39 2.99 6.67
N VAL A 14 6.32 2.42 7.43
CA VAL A 14 6.18 2.17 8.86
C VAL A 14 7.00 3.23 9.58
N ARG A 15 6.40 3.95 10.53
CA ARG A 15 7.08 4.99 11.32
C ARG A 15 6.73 4.88 12.80
N PHE A 16 7.70 5.22 13.65
CA PHE A 16 7.60 5.24 15.11
C PHE A 16 7.72 6.68 15.60
N ASP A 17 7.13 6.96 16.75
CA ASP A 17 7.15 8.24 17.46
C ASP A 17 6.86 9.43 16.53
N ILE A 18 5.83 9.27 15.68
CA ILE A 18 5.42 10.30 14.74
C ILE A 18 4.86 11.51 15.49
N THR A 19 5.05 12.68 14.90
CA THR A 19 4.59 13.93 15.51
C THR A 19 3.07 14.01 15.57
N ALA A 20 2.54 14.82 16.50
CA ALA A 20 1.10 15.06 16.59
C ALA A 20 0.49 15.61 15.27
N GLN A 21 1.28 16.30 14.46
CA GLN A 21 0.83 16.78 13.15
C GLN A 21 0.74 15.64 12.12
N GLN A 22 1.64 14.66 12.18
CA GLN A 22 1.63 13.48 11.30
C GLN A 22 0.55 12.45 11.69
N MET A 23 0.11 12.45 12.95
CA MET A 23 -1.02 11.63 13.41
C MET A 23 -2.37 12.12 12.91
N LYS A 24 -2.48 13.40 12.52
CA LYS A 24 -3.72 13.93 11.95
C LYS A 24 -3.97 13.31 10.57
N THR A 25 -5.25 13.15 10.24
CA THR A 25 -5.68 12.70 8.92
C THR A 25 -5.25 13.69 7.85
N ARG A 26 -4.53 13.20 6.83
CA ARG A 26 -4.21 13.99 5.63
C ARG A 26 -5.46 14.22 4.76
N PRO A 27 -5.43 15.14 3.77
CA PRO A 27 -6.48 15.20 2.77
C PRO A 27 -6.67 13.85 2.06
N GLY A 28 -7.93 13.43 1.94
CA GLY A 28 -8.35 12.11 1.44
C GLY A 28 -8.29 10.98 2.47
N GLU A 29 -7.56 11.15 3.58
CA GLU A 29 -7.54 10.17 4.67
C GLU A 29 -8.74 10.38 5.59
N VAL A 30 -9.41 9.29 5.95
CA VAL A 30 -10.56 9.30 6.86
C VAL A 30 -10.36 8.29 7.97
N LEU A 31 -10.77 8.66 9.18
CA LEU A 31 -10.84 7.73 10.31
C LEU A 31 -12.06 6.82 10.11
N ILE A 32 -11.83 5.52 10.12
CA ILE A 32 -12.86 4.50 9.96
C ILE A 32 -13.28 3.95 11.31
N ASP A 33 -12.31 3.58 12.16
CA ASP A 33 -12.58 3.05 13.48
C ASP A 33 -11.56 3.58 14.52
N CYS A 34 -12.01 3.65 15.77
CA CYS A 34 -11.24 4.01 16.94
C CYS A 34 -11.48 2.97 18.04
N LEU A 35 -10.42 2.25 18.39
CA LEU A 35 -10.44 1.16 19.34
C LEU A 35 -9.66 1.58 20.59
N ASP A 36 -10.39 1.75 21.69
CA ASP A 36 -9.80 2.03 22.99
C ASP A 36 -9.30 0.75 23.67
N SER A 37 -8.38 0.92 24.63
CA SER A 37 -7.83 -0.17 25.43
C SER A 37 -7.16 -1.26 24.59
N ILE A 38 -6.39 -0.84 23.60
CA ILE A 38 -5.52 -1.71 22.80
C ILE A 38 -4.10 -1.61 23.33
N GLU A 39 -3.54 -2.70 23.77
CA GLU A 39 -2.13 -2.81 24.19
C GLU A 39 -1.27 -3.17 22.97
N ASP A 40 -0.11 -2.51 22.84
CA ASP A 40 0.96 -2.99 21.97
C ASP A 40 1.81 -3.99 22.76
N THR A 41 1.58 -5.27 22.52
CA THR A 41 2.19 -6.37 23.26
C THR A 41 3.63 -6.63 22.83
N LYS A 42 4.04 -6.17 21.63
CA LYS A 42 5.40 -6.38 21.14
C LYS A 42 6.35 -5.33 21.72
N GLY A 43 6.13 -4.05 21.43
CA GLY A 43 7.08 -2.99 21.78
C GLY A 43 6.84 -2.33 23.13
N ASN A 44 5.59 -2.26 23.58
CA ASN A 44 5.18 -1.51 24.77
C ASN A 44 4.31 -2.34 25.72
N ASN A 45 4.72 -3.60 25.97
CA ASN A 45 3.94 -4.54 26.77
C ASN A 45 3.70 -4.00 28.20
N GLY A 46 2.44 -3.91 28.61
CA GLY A 46 2.01 -3.24 29.83
C GLY A 46 1.46 -1.83 29.64
N ASP A 47 1.60 -1.23 28.46
CA ASP A 47 1.07 0.10 28.18
C ASP A 47 -0.27 0.05 27.44
N ARG A 48 -1.25 0.79 27.97
CA ARG A 48 -2.58 0.87 27.38
C ARG A 48 -2.59 1.99 26.34
N GLY A 49 -2.93 1.64 25.12
CA GLY A 49 -3.06 2.58 24.02
C GLY A 49 -4.45 2.62 23.39
N ARG A 50 -4.51 3.37 22.30
CA ARG A 50 -5.64 3.49 21.39
C ARG A 50 -5.16 3.18 19.98
N LEU A 51 -5.92 2.35 19.28
CA LEU A 51 -5.68 2.01 17.88
C LEU A 51 -6.69 2.76 17.00
N LEU A 52 -6.17 3.55 16.06
CA LEU A 52 -6.93 4.27 15.05
C LEU A 52 -6.78 3.53 13.72
N VAL A 53 -7.89 3.14 13.13
CA VAL A 53 -7.95 2.48 11.82
C VAL A 53 -8.41 3.53 10.82
N THR A 54 -7.53 3.97 9.92
CA THR A 54 -7.87 4.89 8.84
C THR A 54 -8.03 4.11 7.53
N ASN A 55 -8.39 4.80 6.46
CA ASN A 55 -8.46 4.21 5.12
C ASN A 55 -7.07 3.98 4.47
N LEU A 56 -5.97 4.41 5.08
CA LEU A 56 -4.61 4.28 4.53
C LEU A 56 -3.63 3.54 5.45
N ARG A 57 -3.86 3.60 6.76
CA ARG A 57 -2.93 3.11 7.77
C ARG A 57 -3.62 2.80 9.08
N ILE A 58 -2.88 2.14 9.95
CA ILE A 58 -3.21 2.00 11.36
C ILE A 58 -2.27 2.89 12.16
N ILE A 59 -2.80 3.57 13.16
CA ILE A 59 -2.01 4.36 14.11
C ILE A 59 -2.29 3.83 15.50
N TRP A 60 -1.26 3.42 16.22
CA TRP A 60 -1.38 3.14 17.66
C TRP A 60 -0.67 4.25 18.43
N HIS A 61 -1.26 4.72 19.52
CA HIS A 61 -0.56 5.60 20.45
C HIS A 61 -0.87 5.22 21.90
N SER A 62 0.12 5.41 22.77
CA SER A 62 -0.07 5.28 24.22
C SER A 62 -1.09 6.30 24.73
N LEU A 63 -1.94 5.89 25.68
CA LEU A 63 -2.84 6.80 26.39
C LEU A 63 -2.11 7.52 27.54
N ALA A 64 -1.11 6.87 28.14
CA ALA A 64 -0.31 7.46 29.21
C ALA A 64 0.71 8.47 28.66
N LEU A 65 1.34 8.15 27.52
CA LEU A 65 2.41 8.95 26.94
C LEU A 65 2.30 9.03 25.41
N PRO A 66 1.45 9.91 24.84
CA PRO A 66 1.13 9.95 23.41
C PRO A 66 2.30 10.19 22.44
N ARG A 67 3.46 10.60 22.95
CA ARG A 67 4.70 10.70 22.14
C ARG A 67 5.21 9.32 21.70
N VAL A 68 4.86 8.27 22.44
CA VAL A 68 5.12 6.87 22.10
C VAL A 68 3.96 6.40 21.24
N ASN A 69 4.23 6.26 19.96
CA ASN A 69 3.22 5.89 18.98
C ASN A 69 3.87 5.25 17.75
N LEU A 70 3.05 4.66 16.89
CA LEU A 70 3.47 4.06 15.64
C LEU A 70 2.40 4.26 14.57
N SER A 71 2.83 4.24 13.32
CA SER A 71 1.99 4.34 12.13
C SER A 71 2.42 3.24 11.15
N VAL A 72 1.48 2.39 10.76
CA VAL A 72 1.69 1.27 9.83
C VAL A 72 0.84 1.47 8.59
N GLY A 73 1.46 1.82 7.47
CA GLY A 73 0.78 1.95 6.18
C GLY A 73 0.35 0.61 5.60
N TYR A 74 -0.86 0.54 5.04
CA TYR A 74 -1.40 -0.73 4.55
C TYR A 74 -0.60 -1.38 3.41
N ASN A 75 0.05 -0.59 2.54
CA ASN A 75 0.88 -1.13 1.46
C ASN A 75 2.17 -1.80 1.95
N SER A 76 2.56 -1.57 3.21
CA SER A 76 3.71 -2.21 3.85
C SER A 76 3.35 -3.56 4.48
N ILE A 77 2.05 -3.85 4.68
CA ILE A 77 1.61 -5.08 5.33
C ILE A 77 1.78 -6.26 4.36
N ILE A 78 2.45 -7.31 4.85
CA ILE A 78 2.59 -8.59 4.16
C ILE A 78 1.48 -9.53 4.61
N ASN A 79 1.24 -9.59 5.92
CA ASN A 79 0.35 -10.58 6.52
C ASN A 79 -0.33 -10.01 7.77
N ILE A 80 -1.58 -10.43 7.99
CA ILE A 80 -2.36 -10.16 9.20
C ILE A 80 -2.90 -11.50 9.68
N THR A 81 -2.56 -11.87 10.91
CA THR A 81 -3.03 -13.13 11.51
C THR A 81 -3.52 -12.90 12.94
N THR A 82 -4.33 -13.82 13.43
CA THR A 82 -4.80 -13.83 14.82
C THR A 82 -4.10 -15.00 15.50
N ARG A 83 -3.37 -14.73 16.60
CA ARG A 83 -2.69 -15.77 17.39
C ARG A 83 -2.84 -15.45 18.87
N THR A 84 -2.60 -16.44 19.73
CA THR A 84 -2.58 -16.20 21.19
C THR A 84 -1.26 -15.54 21.57
N ALA A 85 -1.32 -14.43 22.30
CA ALA A 85 -0.17 -13.74 22.88
C ALA A 85 -0.30 -13.65 24.41
N ASN A 86 0.82 -13.41 25.09
CA ASN A 86 0.84 -13.18 26.53
C ASN A 86 0.93 -11.68 26.84
N SER A 87 -0.23 -11.07 27.08
CA SER A 87 -0.35 -9.67 27.48
C SER A 87 0.01 -9.48 28.95
N LYS A 88 0.77 -8.44 29.28
CA LYS A 88 1.06 -8.10 30.69
C LYS A 88 -0.19 -7.63 31.44
N LEU A 89 -1.14 -7.01 30.74
CA LEU A 89 -2.37 -6.48 31.32
C LEU A 89 -3.53 -7.49 31.36
N ARG A 90 -3.50 -8.53 30.52
CA ARG A 90 -4.63 -9.48 30.35
C ARG A 90 -4.24 -10.96 30.48
N GLY A 91 -2.95 -11.30 30.47
CA GLY A 91 -2.46 -12.68 30.41
C GLY A 91 -2.58 -13.28 29.00
N GLN A 92 -2.73 -14.61 28.92
CA GLN A 92 -2.90 -15.30 27.63
C GLN A 92 -4.22 -14.92 26.98
N THR A 93 -4.15 -14.36 25.77
CA THR A 93 -5.33 -13.97 25.01
C THR A 93 -5.06 -13.83 23.53
N GLU A 94 -6.12 -13.80 22.71
CA GLU A 94 -6.01 -13.55 21.27
C GLU A 94 -5.52 -12.13 21.00
N ALA A 95 -4.55 -12.04 20.09
CA ALA A 95 -3.91 -10.81 19.65
C ALA A 95 -3.77 -10.79 18.13
N LEU A 96 -3.76 -9.56 17.58
CA LEU A 96 -3.61 -9.30 16.16
C LEU A 96 -2.13 -9.16 15.83
N TYR A 97 -1.62 -10.06 14.99
CA TYR A 97 -0.25 -10.05 14.49
C TYR A 97 -0.23 -9.41 13.10
N ILE A 98 0.51 -8.32 12.96
CA ILE A 98 0.70 -7.64 11.68
C ILE A 98 2.18 -7.73 11.30
N LEU A 99 2.46 -8.48 10.24
CA LEU A 99 3.78 -8.55 9.64
C LEU A 99 3.86 -7.55 8.49
N THR A 100 4.90 -6.73 8.49
CA THR A 100 5.15 -5.71 7.49
C THR A 100 6.54 -5.87 6.88
N LYS A 101 6.73 -5.31 5.69
CA LYS A 101 8.05 -5.07 5.10
C LYS A 101 8.11 -3.65 4.58
N SER A 102 9.02 -2.86 5.15
CA SER A 102 9.28 -1.49 4.76
C SER A 102 10.78 -1.32 4.55
N ASN A 103 11.19 -0.75 3.41
CA ASN A 103 12.59 -0.51 3.06
C ASN A 103 13.52 -1.74 3.26
N ASN A 104 13.06 -2.92 2.84
CA ASN A 104 13.73 -4.22 3.01
C ASN A 104 13.87 -4.73 4.45
N THR A 105 13.28 -4.06 5.44
CA THR A 105 13.25 -4.53 6.82
C THR A 105 11.86 -5.04 7.19
N ARG A 106 11.80 -6.15 7.91
CA ARG A 106 10.54 -6.77 8.35
C ARG A 106 10.23 -6.37 9.79
N PHE A 107 9.01 -5.88 10.02
CA PHE A 107 8.51 -5.59 11.36
C PHE A 107 7.31 -6.46 11.68
N GLU A 108 7.21 -6.84 12.94
CA GLU A 108 6.07 -7.51 13.52
C GLU A 108 5.45 -6.63 14.61
N PHE A 109 4.14 -6.45 14.53
CA PHE A 109 3.35 -5.73 15.53
C PHE A 109 2.33 -6.69 16.14
N ILE A 110 2.16 -6.63 17.46
CA ILE A 110 1.22 -7.47 18.20
C ILE A 110 0.29 -6.56 18.98
N PHE A 111 -1.00 -6.55 18.62
CA PHE A 111 -2.01 -5.75 19.31
C PHE A 111 -2.99 -6.62 20.07
N THR A 112 -3.11 -6.38 21.37
CA THR A 112 -4.04 -7.09 22.24
C THR A 112 -5.21 -6.18 22.62
N ASN A 113 -6.43 -6.64 22.39
CA ASN A 113 -7.62 -5.98 22.94
C ASN A 113 -7.76 -6.34 24.43
N LEU A 114 -7.76 -5.34 25.31
CA LEU A 114 -7.92 -5.56 26.75
C LEU A 114 -9.38 -5.81 27.15
N VAL A 115 -10.35 -5.46 26.28
CA VAL A 115 -11.77 -5.71 26.50
C VAL A 115 -12.11 -7.14 26.08
N PRO A 116 -12.51 -8.03 27.01
CA PRO A 116 -12.79 -9.42 26.68
C PRO A 116 -14.04 -9.55 25.79
N GLY A 117 -14.01 -10.53 24.87
CA GLY A 117 -15.15 -10.89 24.03
C GLY A 117 -15.48 -9.91 22.90
N SER A 118 -14.63 -8.90 22.63
CA SER A 118 -14.83 -7.96 21.53
C SER A 118 -13.97 -8.32 20.31
N PRO A 119 -14.56 -8.82 19.21
CA PRO A 119 -13.83 -9.15 17.99
C PRO A 119 -13.49 -7.91 17.13
N ARG A 120 -13.95 -6.72 17.55
CA ARG A 120 -13.95 -5.49 16.76
C ARG A 120 -12.56 -5.11 16.23
N LEU A 121 -11.52 -5.35 17.02
CA LEU A 121 -10.12 -5.13 16.63
C LEU A 121 -9.79 -5.86 15.33
N PHE A 122 -10.09 -7.15 15.29
CA PHE A 122 -9.77 -8.02 14.17
C PHE A 122 -10.66 -7.72 12.96
N THR A 123 -11.98 -7.62 13.17
CA THR A 123 -12.95 -7.44 12.09
C THR A 123 -12.74 -6.12 11.36
N SER A 124 -12.48 -5.03 12.09
CA SER A 124 -12.26 -3.71 11.50
C SER A 124 -10.94 -3.67 10.71
N VAL A 125 -9.83 -4.03 11.34
CA VAL A 125 -8.50 -3.94 10.71
C VAL A 125 -8.41 -4.81 9.47
N ILE A 126 -8.85 -6.07 9.55
CA ILE A 126 -8.75 -7.02 8.42
C ILE A 126 -9.65 -6.57 7.27
N ALA A 127 -10.88 -6.13 7.54
CA ALA A 127 -11.80 -5.73 6.49
C ALA A 127 -11.36 -4.45 5.78
N VAL A 128 -10.86 -3.45 6.53
CA VAL A 128 -10.30 -2.22 5.94
C VAL A 128 -9.05 -2.52 5.12
N HIS A 129 -8.15 -3.37 5.60
CA HIS A 129 -6.97 -3.80 4.84
C HIS A 129 -7.37 -4.52 3.53
N ARG A 130 -8.39 -5.39 3.57
CA ARG A 130 -8.95 -6.05 2.36
C ARG A 130 -9.53 -5.03 1.37
N ALA A 131 -10.26 -4.02 1.86
CA ALA A 131 -10.76 -2.93 1.03
C ALA A 131 -9.62 -2.09 0.42
N TYR A 132 -8.54 -1.87 1.17
CA TYR A 132 -7.32 -1.24 0.67
C TYR A 132 -6.70 -2.06 -0.48
N GLU A 133 -6.48 -3.36 -0.29
CA GLU A 133 -5.85 -4.22 -1.30
C GLU A 133 -6.65 -4.34 -2.60
N THR A 134 -7.97 -4.49 -2.49
CA THR A 134 -8.86 -4.67 -3.66
C THR A 134 -9.10 -3.39 -4.47
N SER A 135 -8.75 -2.22 -3.93
CA SER A 135 -8.94 -0.90 -4.56
C SER A 135 -7.66 -0.30 -5.17
N LYS A 136 -6.59 -1.09 -5.35
CA LYS A 136 -5.28 -0.61 -5.87
C LYS A 136 -5.38 0.14 -7.21
N MET A 137 -6.38 -0.14 -8.06
CA MET A 137 -6.59 0.56 -9.33
C MET A 137 -6.81 2.09 -9.21
N TYR A 138 -7.21 2.59 -8.03
CA TYR A 138 -7.33 4.02 -7.76
C TYR A 138 -6.01 4.73 -7.57
N ARG A 139 -4.93 3.99 -7.29
CA ARG A 139 -3.68 4.58 -6.77
C ARG A 139 -2.42 3.97 -7.34
N ASP A 140 -2.48 2.83 -8.02
CA ASP A 140 -1.36 2.22 -8.72
C ASP A 140 -1.43 2.43 -10.23
N LEU A 141 -0.30 2.79 -10.84
CA LEU A 141 -0.13 2.74 -12.28
C LEU A 141 -0.13 1.27 -12.73
N LYS A 142 -0.95 0.92 -13.72
CA LYS A 142 -0.98 -0.43 -14.30
C LYS A 142 -0.76 -0.39 -15.80
N LEU A 143 0.08 -1.31 -16.27
CA LEU A 143 0.30 -1.61 -17.68
C LEU A 143 -0.35 -2.96 -18.00
N ARG A 144 -1.04 -3.05 -19.15
CA ARG A 144 -1.63 -4.29 -19.67
C ARG A 144 -2.58 -4.98 -18.68
N ALA A 145 -3.44 -4.21 -18.03
CA ALA A 145 -4.44 -4.72 -17.09
C ALA A 145 -5.74 -5.10 -17.81
N ALA A 146 -6.61 -5.87 -17.15
CA ALA A 146 -7.95 -6.18 -17.65
C ALA A 146 -8.90 -4.99 -17.41
N LEU A 147 -8.82 -3.97 -18.27
CA LEU A 147 -9.55 -2.70 -18.11
C LEU A 147 -10.82 -2.61 -18.97
N ILE A 148 -10.86 -3.33 -20.09
CA ILE A 148 -11.89 -3.18 -21.11
C ILE A 148 -12.79 -4.42 -21.08
N GLN A 149 -14.10 -4.19 -21.09
CA GLN A 149 -15.12 -5.23 -21.23
C GLN A 149 -16.13 -4.75 -22.26
N ASN A 150 -16.41 -5.57 -23.28
CA ASN A 150 -17.36 -5.25 -24.35
C ASN A 150 -17.10 -3.87 -25.01
N LYS A 151 -15.83 -3.55 -25.32
CA LYS A 151 -15.39 -2.26 -25.91
C LYS A 151 -15.66 -1.03 -25.04
N GLN A 152 -15.95 -1.22 -23.75
CA GLN A 152 -16.15 -0.16 -22.77
C GLN A 152 -15.17 -0.28 -21.61
N LEU A 153 -14.82 0.87 -21.01
CA LEU A 153 -14.00 0.90 -19.81
C LEU A 153 -14.78 0.35 -18.63
N ARG A 154 -14.22 -0.64 -17.91
CA ARG A 154 -14.76 -1.11 -16.65
C ARG A 154 -14.46 -0.08 -15.56
N LEU A 155 -15.50 0.63 -15.13
CA LEU A 155 -15.39 1.68 -14.11
C LEU A 155 -15.17 1.09 -12.72
N LEU A 156 -14.36 1.79 -11.92
CA LEU A 156 -14.25 1.58 -10.49
C LEU A 156 -15.50 2.15 -9.75
N PRO A 157 -15.80 1.72 -8.52
CA PRO A 157 -17.03 2.10 -7.80
C PRO A 157 -17.38 3.61 -7.78
N ARG A 158 -16.37 4.48 -7.65
CA ARG A 158 -16.49 5.95 -7.57
C ARG A 158 -15.90 6.65 -8.79
N GLU A 159 -15.67 5.90 -9.88
CA GLU A 159 -15.11 6.40 -11.12
C GLU A 159 -16.23 6.85 -12.09
N GLN A 160 -16.07 8.05 -12.64
CA GLN A 160 -16.95 8.61 -13.66
C GLN A 160 -16.11 9.09 -14.84
N VAL A 161 -16.55 8.76 -16.06
CA VAL A 161 -15.92 9.22 -17.29
C VAL A 161 -16.35 10.64 -17.59
N TYR A 162 -15.39 11.54 -17.78
CA TYR A 162 -15.59 12.93 -18.18
C TYR A 162 -15.51 13.07 -19.69
N ASP A 163 -14.50 12.45 -20.31
CA ASP A 163 -14.33 12.48 -21.76
C ASP A 163 -13.79 11.14 -22.31
N LYS A 164 -14.13 10.90 -23.58
CA LYS A 164 -13.68 9.77 -24.38
C LYS A 164 -13.18 10.26 -25.74
N ILE A 165 -11.86 10.22 -25.91
CA ILE A 165 -11.19 10.66 -27.12
C ILE A 165 -10.79 9.44 -27.94
N ASN A 166 -11.38 9.29 -29.12
CA ASN A 166 -10.99 8.24 -30.06
C ASN A 166 -9.82 8.72 -30.94
N GLY A 167 -9.06 7.76 -31.46
CA GLY A 167 -8.00 8.05 -32.43
C GLY A 167 -6.71 8.59 -31.79
N VAL A 168 -6.50 8.30 -30.51
CA VAL A 168 -5.32 8.75 -29.76
C VAL A 168 -4.18 7.77 -29.99
N TRP A 169 -3.07 8.26 -30.53
CA TRP A 169 -1.88 7.47 -30.79
C TRP A 169 -0.98 7.42 -29.56
N ASN A 170 -0.59 6.23 -29.13
CA ASN A 170 0.48 6.05 -28.16
C ASN A 170 1.85 6.07 -28.88
N LEU A 171 2.77 6.89 -28.37
CA LEU A 171 4.11 7.14 -28.94
C LEU A 171 5.26 6.41 -28.21
N SER A 172 4.95 5.45 -27.34
CA SER A 172 5.96 4.66 -26.60
C SER A 172 6.59 3.53 -27.42
N SER A 173 6.08 3.25 -28.62
CA SER A 173 6.57 2.21 -29.53
C SER A 173 6.98 2.79 -30.89
N ASP A 174 7.93 2.13 -31.56
CA ASP A 174 8.46 2.55 -32.87
C ASP A 174 7.40 2.60 -33.96
N GLN A 175 6.40 1.73 -33.86
CA GLN A 175 5.13 1.83 -34.59
C GLN A 175 4.10 2.38 -33.62
N GLY A 176 3.60 3.59 -33.85
CA GLY A 176 2.55 4.17 -33.01
C GLY A 176 1.34 3.24 -32.95
N ASN A 177 0.66 3.16 -31.81
CA ASN A 177 -0.55 2.37 -31.67
C ASN A 177 -1.78 3.28 -31.61
N LEU A 178 -2.74 3.08 -32.50
CA LEU A 178 -4.00 3.82 -32.48
C LEU A 178 -4.94 3.24 -31.41
N GLY A 179 -5.46 4.11 -30.56
CA GLY A 179 -6.28 3.71 -29.44
C GLY A 179 -7.38 4.69 -29.07
N THR A 180 -7.98 4.40 -27.93
CA THR A 180 -9.02 5.21 -27.31
C THR A 180 -8.53 5.65 -25.93
N PHE A 181 -8.78 6.90 -25.60
CA PHE A 181 -8.35 7.56 -24.39
C PHE A 181 -9.58 7.95 -23.56
N PHE A 182 -9.59 7.59 -22.29
CA PHE A 182 -10.64 7.89 -21.33
C PHE A 182 -10.06 8.79 -20.24
N ILE A 183 -10.74 9.90 -20.00
CA ILE A 183 -10.43 10.84 -18.92
C ILE A 183 -11.52 10.64 -17.86
N THR A 184 -11.14 10.25 -16.64
CA THR A 184 -12.08 10.04 -15.54
C THR A 184 -11.74 10.98 -14.37
N ASN A 185 -12.54 10.97 -13.30
CA ASN A 185 -12.24 11.72 -12.08
C ASN A 185 -11.08 11.16 -11.24
N VAL A 186 -10.64 9.92 -11.48
CA VAL A 186 -9.61 9.26 -10.63
C VAL A 186 -8.36 8.86 -11.40
N ARG A 187 -8.47 8.62 -12.71
CA ARG A 187 -7.36 8.15 -13.54
C ARG A 187 -7.57 8.47 -15.01
N ILE A 188 -6.49 8.31 -15.75
CA ILE A 188 -6.47 8.39 -17.20
C ILE A 188 -6.22 6.99 -17.74
N VAL A 189 -7.03 6.54 -18.69
CA VAL A 189 -6.87 5.22 -19.30
C VAL A 189 -6.70 5.36 -20.80
N TRP A 190 -5.73 4.65 -21.36
CA TRP A 190 -5.60 4.47 -22.80
C TRP A 190 -5.51 2.99 -23.13
N HIS A 191 -6.18 2.56 -24.19
CA HIS A 191 -6.01 1.21 -24.75
C HIS A 191 -5.92 1.25 -26.27
N ALA A 192 -5.14 0.34 -26.86
CA ALA A 192 -5.12 0.17 -28.30
C ALA A 192 -6.44 -0.45 -28.80
N ASN A 193 -6.86 -0.05 -30.01
CA ASN A 193 -8.11 -0.52 -30.60
C ASN A 193 -7.99 -1.94 -31.17
N MET A 194 -6.81 -2.29 -31.70
CA MET A 194 -6.55 -3.61 -32.29
C MET A 194 -6.17 -4.66 -31.25
N ASN A 195 -5.61 -4.25 -30.11
CA ASN A 195 -5.23 -5.13 -29.02
C ASN A 195 -5.54 -4.44 -27.68
N GLU A 196 -6.71 -4.73 -27.12
CA GLU A 196 -7.16 -4.10 -25.88
C GLU A 196 -6.27 -4.42 -24.68
N SER A 197 -5.55 -5.55 -24.70
CA SER A 197 -4.56 -5.90 -23.67
C SER A 197 -3.34 -4.98 -23.70
N PHE A 198 -3.12 -4.24 -24.78
CA PHE A 198 -2.14 -3.16 -24.81
C PHE A 198 -2.79 -1.86 -24.33
N ASN A 199 -2.75 -1.67 -23.02
CA ASN A 199 -3.36 -0.54 -22.34
C ASN A 199 -2.48 -0.02 -21.20
N VAL A 200 -2.81 1.19 -20.74
CA VAL A 200 -2.23 1.83 -19.56
C VAL A 200 -3.33 2.54 -18.77
N SER A 201 -3.26 2.41 -17.45
CA SER A 201 -4.11 3.10 -16.48
C SER A 201 -3.21 3.92 -15.55
N ILE A 202 -3.38 5.23 -15.57
CA ILE A 202 -2.54 6.21 -14.87
C ILE A 202 -3.42 6.98 -13.86
N PRO A 203 -3.45 6.60 -12.58
CA PRO A 203 -4.16 7.37 -11.57
C PRO A 203 -3.60 8.78 -11.41
N TYR A 204 -4.45 9.76 -11.11
CA TYR A 204 -3.99 11.14 -10.88
C TYR A 204 -2.97 11.24 -9.75
N LEU A 205 -3.10 10.38 -8.73
CA LEU A 205 -2.13 10.28 -7.65
C LEU A 205 -0.71 10.05 -8.18
N GLN A 206 -0.58 9.27 -9.24
CA GLN A 206 0.69 8.84 -9.84
C GLN A 206 1.29 9.86 -10.79
N ILE A 207 0.58 10.94 -11.13
CA ILE A 207 1.03 11.89 -12.13
C ILE A 207 1.92 12.96 -11.49
N TRP A 208 3.12 13.10 -12.04
CA TRP A 208 4.04 14.18 -11.70
C TRP A 208 3.75 15.44 -12.50
N SER A 209 3.57 15.30 -13.80
CA SER A 209 3.33 16.44 -14.68
C SER A 209 2.66 16.05 -15.99
N ILE A 210 1.96 17.01 -16.56
CA ILE A 210 1.17 16.85 -17.79
C ILE A 210 1.45 18.08 -18.65
N ARG A 211 2.00 17.87 -19.84
CA ARG A 211 2.45 18.96 -20.71
C ARG A 211 2.42 18.57 -22.17
N ILE A 212 2.32 19.55 -23.06
CA ILE A 212 2.54 19.32 -24.49
C ILE A 212 4.04 19.47 -24.78
N ARG A 213 4.57 18.56 -25.60
CA ARG A 213 5.95 18.62 -26.12
C ARG A 213 6.00 18.25 -27.59
N ASP A 214 7.02 18.75 -28.27
CA ASP A 214 7.38 18.28 -29.61
C ASP A 214 7.83 16.82 -29.57
N SER A 215 7.40 16.05 -30.57
CA SER A 215 7.84 14.69 -30.84
C SER A 215 8.18 14.53 -32.31
N LYS A 216 8.79 13.39 -32.69
CA LYS A 216 9.02 13.05 -34.10
C LYS A 216 7.74 13.04 -34.95
N PHE A 217 6.57 12.93 -34.33
CA PHE A 217 5.27 12.82 -34.99
C PHE A 217 4.41 14.09 -34.84
N GLY A 218 4.99 15.20 -34.39
CA GLY A 218 4.31 16.46 -34.07
C GLY A 218 4.10 16.66 -32.57
N LEU A 219 3.22 17.59 -32.20
CA LEU A 219 2.89 17.88 -30.81
C LEU A 219 2.21 16.67 -30.14
N ALA A 220 2.61 16.37 -28.92
CA ALA A 220 2.08 15.26 -28.14
C ALA A 220 1.82 15.67 -26.68
N LEU A 221 0.76 15.10 -26.10
CA LEU A 221 0.51 15.10 -24.66
C LEU A 221 1.52 14.17 -23.99
N VAL A 222 2.33 14.70 -23.09
CA VAL A 222 3.30 13.94 -22.31
C VAL A 222 2.85 13.92 -20.86
N ILE A 223 2.62 12.71 -20.34
CA ILE A 223 2.32 12.43 -18.93
C ILE A 223 3.55 11.79 -18.32
N GLU A 224 4.09 12.42 -17.28
CA GLU A 224 5.18 11.87 -16.49
C GLU A 224 4.64 11.35 -15.16
N SER A 225 5.00 10.13 -14.79
CA SER A 225 4.62 9.56 -13.50
C SER A 225 5.60 9.97 -12.40
N SER A 226 5.17 9.80 -11.14
CA SER A 226 6.01 9.92 -9.96
C SER A 226 7.25 9.03 -10.04
N ARG A 227 8.31 9.38 -9.31
CA ARG A 227 9.51 8.54 -9.24
C ARG A 227 9.23 7.24 -8.49
N GLN A 228 8.38 7.29 -7.48
CA GLN A 228 7.96 6.12 -6.71
C GLN A 228 7.22 5.08 -7.57
N SER A 229 6.64 5.48 -8.70
CA SER A 229 6.04 4.57 -9.68
C SER A 229 6.92 4.26 -10.87
N GLY A 230 8.23 4.47 -10.79
CA GLY A 230 9.18 4.12 -11.84
C GLY A 230 9.49 5.24 -12.85
N GLY A 231 8.89 6.43 -12.70
CA GLY A 231 9.25 7.60 -13.53
C GLY A 231 8.96 7.43 -15.02
N TYR A 232 7.82 6.81 -15.37
CA TYR A 232 7.40 6.63 -16.75
C TYR A 232 7.16 7.96 -17.46
N VAL A 233 7.52 8.02 -18.75
CA VAL A 233 7.21 9.13 -19.65
C VAL A 233 6.32 8.59 -20.77
N LEU A 234 5.05 8.97 -20.76
CA LEU A 234 4.03 8.44 -21.66
C LEU A 234 3.59 9.54 -22.63
N GLY A 235 3.80 9.32 -23.93
CA GLY A 235 3.46 10.25 -25.00
C GLY A 235 2.22 9.83 -25.78
N PHE A 236 1.29 10.77 -25.97
CA PHE A 236 0.04 10.57 -26.70
C PHE A 236 -0.16 11.67 -27.74
N LYS A 237 -0.31 11.31 -29.00
CA LYS A 237 -0.69 12.26 -30.05
C LYS A 237 -2.20 12.25 -30.23
N ILE A 238 -2.80 13.45 -30.25
CA ILE A 238 -4.23 13.70 -30.39
C ILE A 238 -4.41 14.72 -31.51
N ASP A 239 -5.23 14.39 -32.50
CA ASP A 239 -5.57 15.26 -33.62
C ASP A 239 -7.06 15.64 -33.59
N PRO A 240 -7.43 16.88 -33.98
CA PRO A 240 -6.56 18.02 -34.26
C PRO A 240 -5.95 18.62 -32.98
N VAL A 241 -4.99 19.55 -33.14
CA VAL A 241 -4.27 20.20 -32.03
C VAL A 241 -5.20 20.91 -31.04
N ASP A 242 -6.35 21.41 -31.48
CA ASP A 242 -7.33 22.04 -30.58
C ASP A 242 -7.85 21.04 -29.54
N LYS A 243 -8.15 19.79 -29.94
CA LYS A 243 -8.54 18.72 -29.02
C LYS A 243 -7.42 18.32 -28.07
N LEU A 244 -6.17 18.35 -28.54
CA LEU A 244 -5.00 18.13 -27.68
C LEU A 244 -4.92 19.19 -26.58
N GLN A 245 -5.16 20.46 -26.91
CA GLN A 245 -5.15 21.56 -25.94
C GLN A 245 -6.31 21.46 -24.96
N ASP A 246 -7.51 21.09 -25.42
CA ASP A 246 -8.67 20.93 -24.56
C ASP A 246 -8.51 19.75 -23.60
N ALA A 247 -8.02 18.61 -24.09
CA ALA A 247 -7.67 17.47 -23.24
C ALA A 247 -6.63 17.84 -22.18
N LEU A 248 -5.58 18.60 -22.53
CA LEU A 248 -4.58 19.08 -21.57
C LEU A 248 -5.22 19.95 -20.47
N LYS A 249 -6.12 20.87 -20.84
CA LYS A 249 -6.80 21.77 -19.87
C LYS A 249 -7.71 20.98 -18.94
N GLU A 250 -8.50 20.06 -19.47
CA GLU A 250 -9.42 19.22 -18.69
C GLU A 250 -8.63 18.34 -17.72
N ILE A 251 -7.63 17.61 -18.21
CA ILE A 251 -6.80 16.72 -17.42
C ILE A 251 -6.08 17.48 -16.29
N ASN A 252 -5.52 18.67 -16.56
CA ASN A 252 -4.87 19.48 -15.52
C ASN A 252 -5.88 19.98 -14.47
N SER A 253 -7.08 20.34 -14.90
CA SER A 253 -8.15 20.79 -13.99
C SER A 253 -8.58 19.65 -13.06
N LEU A 254 -8.82 18.45 -13.60
CA LEU A 254 -9.15 17.26 -12.83
C LEU A 254 -8.01 16.85 -11.91
N HIS A 255 -6.76 16.84 -12.39
CA HIS A 255 -5.58 16.53 -11.57
C HIS A 255 -5.44 17.50 -10.38
N LYS A 256 -5.69 18.80 -10.59
CA LYS A 256 -5.67 19.81 -9.53
C LYS A 256 -6.77 19.57 -8.49
N VAL A 257 -8.00 19.29 -8.93
CA VAL A 257 -9.13 19.01 -8.05
C VAL A 257 -8.90 17.73 -7.25
N TYR A 258 -8.46 16.66 -7.91
CA TYR A 258 -8.10 15.39 -7.29
C TYR A 258 -7.00 15.58 -6.23
N SER A 259 -5.95 16.34 -6.54
CA SER A 259 -4.82 16.55 -5.62
C SER A 259 -5.19 17.30 -4.34
N ALA A 260 -6.27 18.09 -4.35
CA ALA A 260 -6.73 18.81 -3.17
C ALA A 260 -7.38 17.88 -2.14
N ASN A 261 -8.11 16.85 -2.59
CA ASN A 261 -8.73 15.84 -1.73
C ASN A 261 -8.80 14.49 -2.47
N PRO A 262 -7.71 13.68 -2.43
CA PRO A 262 -7.61 12.45 -3.22
C PRO A 262 -8.67 11.41 -2.87
N ILE A 263 -9.14 10.69 -3.90
CA ILE A 263 -10.02 9.53 -3.74
C ILE A 263 -9.14 8.28 -3.78
N PHE A 264 -8.86 7.69 -2.61
CA PHE A 264 -8.00 6.50 -2.51
C PHE A 264 -8.70 5.18 -2.85
N GLY A 265 -10.04 5.20 -2.98
CA GLY A 265 -10.85 4.04 -3.40
C GLY A 265 -11.16 3.03 -2.28
N VAL A 266 -10.75 3.33 -1.05
CA VAL A 266 -11.00 2.48 0.11
C VAL A 266 -12.34 2.88 0.72
N ASP A 267 -13.38 2.17 0.32
CA ASP A 267 -14.72 2.33 0.87
C ASP A 267 -14.94 1.22 1.92
N TYR A 268 -15.24 1.63 3.15
CA TYR A 268 -15.64 0.74 4.22
C TYR A 268 -16.64 1.47 5.11
N GLU A 269 -17.82 0.87 5.27
CA GLU A 269 -18.81 1.28 6.26
C GLU A 269 -18.87 0.18 7.32
N MET A 270 -18.89 0.56 8.60
CA MET A 270 -19.06 -0.42 9.67
C MET A 270 -20.44 -1.08 9.55
N GLU A 271 -20.46 -2.36 9.19
CA GLU A 271 -21.70 -3.15 9.19
C GLU A 271 -22.22 -3.31 10.63
N GLU A 272 -23.53 -3.17 10.85
CA GLU A 272 -24.17 -3.39 12.16
C GLU A 272 -23.98 -4.83 12.68
N LYS A 273 -23.69 -5.77 11.78
CA LYS A 273 -23.30 -7.15 12.10
C LYS A 273 -21.97 -7.47 11.41
N PRO A 274 -20.84 -7.51 12.15
CA PRO A 274 -19.57 -7.88 11.56
C PRO A 274 -19.62 -9.33 11.05
N GLN A 275 -19.00 -9.59 9.89
CA GLN A 275 -18.78 -10.93 9.38
C GLN A 275 -18.04 -11.80 10.41
N PRO A 276 -18.33 -13.12 10.48
CA PRO A 276 -17.60 -14.02 11.37
C PRO A 276 -16.09 -13.92 11.15
N LEU A 277 -15.33 -13.99 12.23
CA LEU A 277 -13.87 -13.84 12.20
C LEU A 277 -13.22 -14.85 11.24
N GLU A 278 -13.79 -16.05 11.21
CA GLU A 278 -13.35 -17.20 10.43
C GLU A 278 -13.43 -16.96 8.91
N GLU A 279 -14.30 -16.07 8.44
CA GLU A 279 -14.38 -15.67 7.02
C GLU A 279 -13.35 -14.58 6.65
N LEU A 280 -12.80 -13.92 7.66
CA LEU A 280 -11.83 -12.84 7.51
C LEU A 280 -10.39 -13.34 7.67
N THR A 281 -10.17 -14.38 8.48
CA THR A 281 -8.84 -14.92 8.82
C THR A 281 -8.50 -16.18 8.00
N VAL A 282 -7.21 -16.40 7.75
CA VAL A 282 -6.69 -17.66 7.20
C VAL A 282 -5.88 -18.34 8.30
N ASP A 283 -6.22 -19.57 8.67
CA ASP A 283 -5.45 -20.37 9.62
C ASP A 283 -4.04 -20.61 9.07
N GLN A 284 -3.03 -20.16 9.81
CA GLN A 284 -1.62 -20.45 9.54
C GLN A 284 -1.05 -21.24 10.72
N PRO A 285 -0.15 -22.21 10.47
CA PRO A 285 0.54 -22.91 11.54
C PRO A 285 1.25 -21.90 12.46
N PRO A 286 1.27 -22.13 13.78
CA PRO A 286 1.98 -21.25 14.70
C PRO A 286 3.47 -21.26 14.36
N ASP A 287 4.02 -20.09 14.06
CA ASP A 287 5.47 -19.90 14.21
C ASP A 287 5.72 -19.65 15.69
N ASP A 288 6.58 -20.48 16.29
CA ASP A 288 7.06 -20.32 17.67
C ASP A 288 7.97 -19.08 17.74
N VAL A 289 7.35 -17.91 17.88
CA VAL A 289 8.06 -16.66 18.17
C VAL A 289 8.01 -16.44 19.67
N GLU A 290 9.10 -16.76 20.37
CA GLU A 290 9.26 -16.38 21.78
C GLU A 290 9.31 -14.86 21.89
N ILE A 291 8.42 -14.28 22.71
CA ILE A 291 8.44 -12.85 23.03
C ILE A 291 9.52 -12.66 24.09
N GLU A 292 10.75 -12.36 23.68
CA GLU A 292 11.82 -12.02 24.60
C GLU A 292 11.54 -10.65 25.26
N PRO A 293 11.59 -10.53 26.59
CA PRO A 293 11.48 -9.26 27.28
C PRO A 293 12.81 -8.50 27.17
N ASP A 294 12.97 -7.67 26.15
CA ASP A 294 14.21 -6.93 25.93
C ASP A 294 14.25 -5.60 26.72
N GLU A 295 15.39 -5.29 27.31
CA GLU A 295 15.66 -3.98 27.94
C GLU A 295 15.87 -2.89 26.86
N GLN A 296 15.30 -1.71 27.09
CA GLN A 296 15.21 -0.57 26.16
C GLN A 296 16.43 -0.40 25.21
N THR A 297 16.24 -0.86 23.97
CA THR A 297 16.95 -0.36 22.78
C THR A 297 16.02 0.52 21.94
N ASP A 298 16.58 1.23 20.95
CA ASP A 298 15.86 2.13 20.03
C ASP A 298 14.48 1.58 19.64
N ALA A 299 13.43 2.42 19.68
CA ALA A 299 12.02 2.04 19.56
C ALA A 299 11.70 1.15 18.34
N PHE A 300 12.51 1.23 17.28
CA PHE A 300 12.37 0.44 16.05
C PHE A 300 12.85 -1.01 16.18
N THR A 301 13.89 -1.26 16.98
CA THR A 301 14.55 -2.57 17.13
C THR A 301 13.64 -3.59 17.81
N ALA A 302 12.81 -3.13 18.75
CA ALA A 302 11.84 -3.96 19.47
C ALA A 302 10.80 -4.64 18.57
N TYR A 303 10.61 -4.14 17.34
CA TYR A 303 9.60 -4.63 16.41
C TYR A 303 10.17 -5.49 15.28
N PHE A 304 11.46 -5.85 15.28
CA PHE A 304 11.98 -6.70 14.21
C PHE A 304 11.34 -8.09 14.22
N ALA A 305 10.91 -8.52 13.03
CA ALA A 305 10.35 -9.87 12.85
C ALA A 305 11.44 -10.95 12.89
N ASP A 306 12.65 -10.63 12.43
CA ASP A 306 13.78 -11.57 12.29
C ASP A 306 14.87 -11.33 13.37
N GLY A 307 14.50 -10.76 14.54
CA GLY A 307 15.44 -10.36 15.58
C GLY A 307 16.40 -9.25 15.12
N VAL A 308 17.69 -9.30 15.48
CA VAL A 308 18.67 -8.23 15.16
C VAL A 308 19.03 -8.16 13.64
N LYS A 309 18.40 -8.96 12.77
CA LYS A 309 18.68 -8.96 11.33
C LYS A 309 17.95 -7.80 10.62
N GLN A 310 18.71 -6.78 10.21
CA GLN A 310 18.16 -5.61 9.51
C GLN A 310 18.08 -5.78 7.98
N GLN A 311 18.96 -6.59 7.39
CA GLN A 311 19.11 -6.70 5.94
C GLN A 311 19.40 -8.14 5.48
N ASP A 312 18.72 -8.54 4.40
CA ASP A 312 19.02 -9.76 3.67
C ASP A 312 20.31 -9.60 2.86
N ARG A 313 21.19 -10.61 2.90
CA ARG A 313 22.38 -10.68 2.05
C ARG A 313 21.98 -11.04 0.61
N GLU A 314 22.92 -10.82 -0.31
CA GLU A 314 22.70 -11.08 -1.73
C GLU A 314 22.30 -12.54 -2.00
N PRO A 315 21.27 -12.78 -2.84
CA PRO A 315 20.90 -14.13 -3.24
C PRO A 315 21.95 -14.73 -4.19
N VAL A 316 22.43 -15.93 -3.89
CA VAL A 316 23.41 -16.68 -4.69
C VAL A 316 22.86 -18.06 -5.05
N PHE A 317 23.33 -18.64 -6.15
CA PHE A 317 22.99 -20.01 -6.51
C PHE A 317 23.76 -21.01 -5.63
N SER A 318 23.05 -21.92 -4.97
CA SER A 318 23.63 -23.06 -4.28
C SER A 318 23.63 -24.27 -5.20
N GLU A 319 24.82 -24.76 -5.54
CA GLU A 319 24.96 -26.02 -6.29
C GLU A 319 24.49 -27.23 -5.48
N GLU A 320 24.66 -27.20 -4.16
CA GLU A 320 24.27 -28.29 -3.25
C GLU A 320 22.76 -28.50 -3.21
N LEU A 321 21.97 -27.42 -3.24
CA LEU A 321 20.51 -27.48 -3.17
C LEU A 321 19.83 -27.32 -4.54
N GLY A 322 20.54 -26.83 -5.55
CA GLY A 322 19.96 -26.46 -6.84
C GLY A 322 18.98 -25.28 -6.75
N LEU A 323 19.11 -24.44 -5.73
CA LEU A 323 18.22 -23.32 -5.41
C LEU A 323 18.98 -21.99 -5.29
N ALA A 324 18.28 -20.87 -5.46
CA ALA A 324 18.78 -19.58 -5.03
C ALA A 324 18.61 -19.45 -3.50
N ILE A 325 19.70 -19.18 -2.79
CA ILE A 325 19.72 -19.01 -1.34
C ILE A 325 20.32 -17.65 -0.97
N GLU A 326 20.01 -17.15 0.23
CA GLU A 326 20.75 -16.02 0.79
C GLU A 326 22.24 -16.41 1.01
N LYS A 327 23.19 -15.56 0.59
CA LYS A 327 24.61 -15.80 0.81
C LYS A 327 24.91 -16.11 2.27
N LEU A 328 25.59 -17.22 2.54
CA LEU A 328 25.96 -17.66 3.89
C LEU A 328 26.89 -16.66 4.61
N LYS A 329 26.91 -16.73 5.95
CA LYS A 329 27.85 -15.90 6.74
C LYS A 329 29.22 -16.52 6.60
N ASP A 330 30.27 -15.72 6.63
CA ASP A 330 31.63 -16.23 6.58
C ASP A 330 31.84 -17.26 7.70
N GLY A 331 32.38 -18.42 7.34
CA GLY A 331 32.60 -19.54 8.27
C GLY A 331 31.43 -20.51 8.45
N PHE A 332 30.27 -20.27 7.83
CA PHE A 332 29.13 -21.20 7.86
C PHE A 332 29.02 -22.01 6.56
N THR A 333 28.56 -23.26 6.67
CA THR A 333 28.22 -24.14 5.54
C THR A 333 26.75 -24.55 5.63
N LEU A 334 26.15 -24.98 4.50
CA LEU A 334 24.75 -25.44 4.50
C LEU A 334 24.54 -26.62 5.43
N GLN A 335 25.42 -27.63 5.34
CA GLN A 335 25.38 -28.80 6.21
C GLN A 335 25.52 -28.40 7.69
N GLY A 336 26.45 -27.50 8.02
CA GLY A 336 26.67 -27.05 9.39
C GLY A 336 25.52 -26.20 9.96
N LEU A 337 24.71 -25.58 9.11
CA LEU A 337 23.48 -24.90 9.52
C LEU A 337 22.29 -25.86 9.66
N TRP A 338 22.32 -26.99 8.96
CA TRP A 338 21.24 -27.99 8.97
C TRP A 338 21.36 -28.97 10.14
N GLU A 339 22.60 -29.36 10.48
CA GLU A 339 22.86 -30.27 11.59
C GLU A 339 22.68 -29.58 12.94
N VAL A 340 21.83 -30.14 13.80
CA VAL A 340 21.75 -29.74 15.21
C VAL A 340 22.88 -30.46 15.94
N ILE A 341 23.89 -29.73 16.41
CA ILE A 341 24.87 -30.28 17.35
C ILE A 341 24.13 -30.51 18.66
N GLY A 342 23.88 -31.78 18.98
CA GLY A 342 23.29 -32.20 20.25
C GLY A 342 24.24 -32.07 21.43
#